data_AF-A0A854PQW0-F1
#
_entry.id   AF-A0A854PQW0-F1
#
_cell.length_a   1.000
_cell.length_b   1.000
_cell.length_c   1.000
_cell.angle_alpha   90.00
_cell.angle_beta   90.00
_cell.angle_gamma   90.00
#
_symmetry.space_group_name_H-M   'P 1'
#
loop_
_entity.id
_entity.type
_entity.pdbx_description
1 polymer ?
#
loop_
_entity_poly.entity_id
_entity_poly.type
_entity_poly.pdbx_seq_one_letter_code
_entity_poly.pdbx_strand_id
1 'polypeptide(L)'
;MSYDNLIQSEKYRNHYYDKKYRIFFFHDFNDHDPLKVQYPEIKEKYNRRIERFLNNIKQPTLFFRYINNERDSLDELNYINNNLDHIMSVLKKYNPHNEIIWIGNNGISSDKINIFNVEKDIDDVVCRTPLTSNANLYNFIQQLPVENKDYNIKRYEKKQKSKKINQIINKFTKFKLFRRQPYLHEKSFYWEDK
;
A
#
# COMPACT_ATOMS: atom_id res chain seq x y z
N MET A 1 -12.03 8.45 -5.86
CA MET A 1 -12.10 9.33 -4.68
C MET A 1 -12.92 10.57 -5.03
N SER A 2 -14.10 10.75 -4.40
CA SER A 2 -14.92 11.95 -4.59
C SER A 2 -14.60 12.97 -3.49
N TYR A 3 -14.61 14.26 -3.82
CA TYR A 3 -14.40 15.34 -2.85
C TYR A 3 -15.38 15.21 -1.66
N ASP A 4 -16.65 14.98 -1.97
CA ASP A 4 -17.74 14.98 -0.98
C ASP A 4 -17.70 13.79 -0.01
N ASN A 5 -16.97 12.72 -0.36
CA ASN A 5 -16.86 11.53 0.46
C ASN A 5 -15.80 11.66 1.56
N LEU A 6 -14.94 12.68 1.47
CA LEU A 6 -13.78 12.83 2.35
C LEU A 6 -14.18 13.43 3.69
N ILE A 7 -13.78 12.74 4.75
CA ILE A 7 -13.98 13.15 6.14
C ILE A 7 -12.61 13.26 6.79
N GLN A 8 -12.31 14.40 7.41
CA GLN A 8 -11.04 14.67 8.08
C GLN A 8 -11.04 14.07 9.49
N SER A 9 -9.89 13.57 9.96
CA SER A 9 -9.75 13.19 11.36
C SER A 9 -9.76 14.42 12.25
N GLU A 10 -10.43 14.33 13.39
CA GLU A 10 -10.33 15.36 14.42
C GLU A 10 -9.01 15.33 15.18
N LYS A 11 -8.41 14.14 15.30
CA LYS A 11 -7.15 13.89 16.00
C LYS A 11 -5.93 14.23 15.14
N TYR A 12 -5.95 13.88 13.85
CA TYR A 12 -4.83 14.08 12.93
C TYR A 12 -5.28 14.79 11.64
N ARG A 13 -5.01 16.10 11.50
CA ARG A 13 -5.63 16.94 10.46
C ARG A 13 -5.18 16.62 9.02
N ASN A 14 -4.10 15.88 8.88
CA ASN A 14 -3.57 15.33 7.64
C ASN A 14 -4.19 13.97 7.25
N HIS A 15 -5.02 13.39 8.12
CA HIS A 15 -5.70 12.11 7.87
C HIS A 15 -7.11 12.34 7.32
N TYR A 16 -7.45 11.62 6.25
CA TYR A 16 -8.78 11.64 5.65
C TYR A 16 -9.31 10.22 5.42
N TYR A 17 -10.63 10.09 5.37
CA TYR A 17 -11.33 8.84 5.10
C TYR A 17 -12.36 9.05 3.98
N ASP A 18 -12.31 8.23 2.92
CA ASP A 18 -13.36 8.18 1.90
C ASP A 18 -14.46 7.22 2.36
N LYS A 19 -15.58 7.78 2.82
CA LYS A 19 -16.69 7.02 3.40
C LYS A 19 -17.33 6.04 2.41
N LYS A 20 -17.34 6.34 1.12
CA LYS A 20 -17.99 5.50 0.10
C LYS A 20 -17.19 4.22 -0.13
N TYR A 21 -15.88 4.36 -0.25
CA TYR A 21 -14.98 3.25 -0.57
C TYR A 21 -14.30 2.63 0.65
N ARG A 22 -14.48 3.24 1.83
CA ARG A 22 -13.89 2.82 3.10
C ARG A 22 -12.35 2.80 3.06
N ILE A 23 -11.75 3.83 2.47
CA ILE A 23 -10.29 3.96 2.31
C ILE A 23 -9.77 5.10 3.20
N PHE A 24 -8.71 4.82 3.95
CA PHE A 24 -7.99 5.81 4.75
C PHE A 24 -6.79 6.39 3.99
N PHE A 25 -6.55 7.68 4.18
CA PHE A 25 -5.45 8.46 3.61
C PHE A 25 -4.67 9.10 4.76
N PHE A 26 -3.56 8.47 5.17
CA PHE A 26 -2.80 8.91 6.35
C PHE A 26 -1.70 9.92 6.03
N HIS A 27 -1.20 9.94 4.78
CA HIS A 27 0.03 10.68 4.45
C HIS A 27 -0.07 11.47 3.15
N ASP A 28 -1.29 11.62 2.62
CA ASP A 28 -1.50 12.25 1.32
C ASP A 28 -1.86 13.73 1.42
N PHE A 29 -2.48 14.14 2.53
CA PHE A 29 -2.84 15.52 2.82
C PHE A 29 -1.86 16.13 3.83
N ASN A 30 -1.83 17.46 3.90
CA ASN A 30 -1.17 18.22 4.96
C ASN A 30 -2.20 18.86 5.89
N ASP A 31 -1.77 19.20 7.10
CA ASP A 31 -2.62 19.71 8.17
C ASP A 31 -3.10 21.15 7.97
N HIS A 32 -2.58 21.90 6.99
CA HIS A 32 -2.66 23.37 6.97
C HIS A 32 -3.42 23.94 5.77
N ASP A 33 -3.35 23.30 4.60
CA ASP A 33 -3.98 23.82 3.40
C ASP A 33 -5.45 23.33 3.30
N PRO A 34 -6.38 24.15 2.78
CA PRO A 34 -7.75 23.71 2.60
C PRO A 34 -7.88 22.49 1.67
N LEU A 35 -8.84 21.59 1.96
CA LEU A 35 -9.08 20.40 1.14
C LEU A 35 -9.28 20.75 -0.34
N LYS A 36 -10.03 21.81 -0.64
CA LYS A 36 -10.24 22.30 -2.02
C LYS A 36 -8.96 22.62 -2.78
N VAL A 37 -7.89 23.00 -2.08
CA VAL A 37 -6.58 23.31 -2.66
C VAL A 37 -5.77 22.03 -2.88
N GLN A 38 -5.78 21.12 -1.90
CA GLN A 38 -4.99 19.89 -1.95
C GLN A 38 -5.60 18.80 -2.83
N TYR A 39 -6.94 18.73 -2.89
CA TYR A 39 -7.68 17.65 -3.52
C TYR A 39 -7.34 17.41 -5.00
N PRO A 40 -7.22 18.45 -5.87
CA PRO A 40 -6.92 18.23 -7.28
C PRO A 40 -5.61 17.46 -7.50
N GLU A 41 -4.53 17.84 -6.80
CA GLU A 41 -3.23 17.19 -6.92
C GLU A 41 -3.27 15.75 -6.39
N ILE A 42 -3.92 15.53 -5.25
CA ILE A 42 -4.03 14.19 -4.65
C ILE A 42 -4.88 13.29 -5.54
N LYS A 43 -6.02 13.78 -6.05
CA LYS A 43 -6.85 13.05 -6.99
C LYS A 43 -6.05 12.63 -8.23
N GLU A 44 -5.29 13.56 -8.81
CA GLU A 44 -4.46 13.28 -9.98
C GLU A 44 -3.35 12.26 -9.68
N LYS A 45 -2.70 12.37 -8.51
CA LYS A 45 -1.75 11.37 -8.01
C LYS A 45 -2.35 9.96 -7.96
N TYR A 46 -3.58 9.82 -7.47
CA TYR A 46 -4.27 8.53 -7.40
C TYR A 46 -4.76 8.05 -8.78
N ASN A 47 -5.31 8.92 -9.62
CA ASN A 47 -5.69 8.58 -11.00
C ASN A 47 -4.51 7.98 -11.76
N ARG A 48 -3.37 8.68 -11.78
CA ARG A 48 -2.13 8.17 -12.40
C ARG A 48 -1.65 6.84 -11.83
N ARG A 49 -1.80 6.63 -10.51
CA ARG A 49 -1.43 5.34 -9.87
C ARG A 49 -2.38 4.22 -10.29
N ILE A 50 -3.67 4.49 -10.36
CA ILE A 50 -4.71 3.55 -10.81
C ILE A 50 -4.48 3.19 -12.28
N GLU A 51 -4.32 4.17 -13.15
CA GLU A 51 -4.06 3.96 -14.58
C GLU A 51 -2.80 3.13 -14.80
N ARG A 52 -1.70 3.49 -14.13
CA ARG A 52 -0.47 2.72 -14.20
C ARG A 52 -0.67 1.29 -13.70
N PHE A 53 -1.38 1.09 -12.60
CA PHE A 53 -1.69 -0.25 -12.09
C PHE A 53 -2.49 -1.05 -13.12
N LEU A 54 -3.61 -0.50 -13.61
CA LEU A 54 -4.47 -1.15 -14.60
C LEU A 54 -3.76 -1.46 -15.91
N ASN A 55 -2.78 -0.64 -16.31
CA ASN A 55 -1.96 -0.92 -17.48
C ASN A 55 -0.91 -2.01 -17.21
N ASN A 56 -0.27 -2.00 -16.04
CA ASN A 56 0.72 -3.01 -15.68
C ASN A 56 0.12 -4.41 -15.62
N ILE A 57 -1.08 -4.56 -15.02
CA ILE A 57 -1.73 -5.88 -14.85
C ILE A 57 -2.27 -6.48 -16.15
N LYS A 58 -2.17 -5.78 -17.29
CA LYS A 58 -2.42 -6.34 -18.62
C LYS A 58 -1.24 -7.19 -19.11
N GLN A 59 -0.07 -7.04 -18.51
CA GLN A 59 1.10 -7.89 -18.72
C GLN A 59 1.15 -8.97 -17.63
N PRO A 60 1.84 -10.11 -17.85
CA PRO A 60 2.05 -11.12 -16.81
C PRO A 60 2.62 -10.48 -15.54
N THR A 61 1.80 -10.42 -14.49
CA THR A 61 2.11 -9.70 -13.25
C THR A 61 2.01 -10.63 -12.07
N LEU A 62 3.06 -10.61 -11.24
CA LEU A 62 3.11 -11.33 -9.98
C LEU A 62 2.75 -10.38 -8.82
N PHE A 63 1.64 -10.65 -8.16
CA PHE A 63 1.20 -9.93 -6.97
C PHE A 63 1.80 -10.55 -5.71
N PHE A 64 2.05 -9.71 -4.70
CA PHE A 64 2.44 -10.14 -3.37
C PHE A 64 1.36 -9.69 -2.39
N ARG A 65 0.87 -10.62 -1.57
CA ARG A 65 -0.11 -10.34 -0.53
C ARG A 65 0.31 -10.99 0.78
N TYR A 66 0.59 -10.15 1.77
CA TYR A 66 0.73 -10.59 3.15
C TYR A 66 -0.67 -10.76 3.74
N ILE A 67 -0.96 -11.94 4.27
CA ILE A 67 -2.24 -12.27 4.90
C ILE A 67 -2.21 -11.69 6.32
N ASN A 68 -3.13 -10.77 6.61
CA ASN A 68 -3.32 -10.26 7.95
C ASN A 68 -3.98 -11.35 8.82
N ASN A 69 -3.42 -11.59 10.00
CA ASN A 69 -3.93 -12.51 11.00
C ASN A 69 -4.03 -11.87 12.39
N GLU A 70 -4.08 -10.54 12.46
CA GLU A 70 -4.36 -9.83 13.71
C GLU A 70 -5.79 -10.13 14.19
N ARG A 71 -5.97 -10.23 15.52
CA ARG A 71 -7.24 -10.63 16.15
C ARG A 71 -8.43 -9.73 15.79
N ASP A 72 -8.19 -8.45 15.51
CA ASP A 72 -9.22 -7.47 15.16
C ASP A 72 -9.42 -7.30 13.65
N SER A 73 -8.63 -8.03 12.84
CA SER A 73 -8.84 -8.12 11.40
C SER A 73 -9.92 -9.16 11.12
N LEU A 74 -10.85 -8.85 10.20
CA LEU A 74 -11.69 -9.89 9.59
C LEU A 74 -10.76 -10.98 9.10
N ASP A 75 -11.02 -12.22 9.51
CA ASP A 75 -10.22 -13.39 9.17
C ASP A 75 -9.94 -13.47 7.67
N GLU A 76 -8.80 -12.92 7.27
CA GLU A 76 -8.48 -12.69 5.86
C GLU A 76 -8.24 -14.02 5.17
N LEU A 77 -7.63 -14.97 5.90
CA LEU A 77 -7.39 -16.32 5.39
C LEU A 77 -8.72 -17.02 5.08
N ASN A 78 -9.68 -16.98 6.00
CA ASN A 78 -10.99 -17.57 5.76
C ASN A 78 -11.72 -16.90 4.60
N TYR A 79 -11.62 -15.57 4.47
CA TYR A 79 -12.16 -14.87 3.31
C TYR A 79 -11.50 -15.34 2.00
N ILE A 80 -10.16 -15.43 1.96
CA ILE A 80 -9.42 -15.89 0.78
C ILE A 80 -9.84 -17.32 0.43
N ASN A 81 -9.87 -18.23 1.41
CA ASN A 81 -10.23 -19.63 1.21
C ASN A 81 -11.67 -19.79 0.65
N ASN A 82 -12.60 -18.93 1.07
CA ASN A 82 -13.99 -18.98 0.63
C ASN A 82 -14.24 -18.24 -0.69
N ASN A 83 -13.31 -17.38 -1.13
CA ASN A 83 -13.47 -16.53 -2.31
C ASN A 83 -12.31 -16.68 -3.31
N LEU A 84 -11.54 -17.77 -3.22
CA LEU A 84 -10.32 -17.95 -4.01
C LEU A 84 -10.59 -17.82 -5.51
N ASP A 85 -11.61 -18.51 -6.03
CA ASP A 85 -11.98 -18.46 -7.44
C ASP A 85 -12.35 -17.05 -7.88
N HIS A 86 -13.08 -16.32 -7.03
CA HIS A 86 -13.41 -14.93 -7.29
C HIS A 86 -12.16 -14.05 -7.34
N ILE A 87 -11.27 -14.16 -6.34
CA ILE A 87 -10.01 -13.40 -6.30
C ILE A 87 -9.18 -13.67 -7.54
N MET A 88 -9.01 -14.95 -7.90
CA MET A 88 -8.25 -15.36 -9.08
C MET A 88 -8.92 -14.85 -10.37
N SER A 89 -10.25 -14.90 -10.47
CA SER A 89 -10.98 -14.36 -11.62
C SER A 89 -10.75 -12.86 -11.80
N VAL A 90 -10.70 -12.10 -10.70
CA VAL A 90 -10.46 -10.64 -10.72
C VAL A 90 -9.04 -10.34 -11.15
N LEU A 91 -8.04 -11.04 -10.60
CA LEU A 91 -6.64 -10.84 -10.97
C LEU A 91 -6.36 -11.24 -12.42
N LYS A 92 -6.93 -12.37 -12.86
CA LYS A 92 -6.73 -12.92 -14.21
C LYS A 92 -7.58 -12.28 -15.29
N LYS A 93 -8.57 -11.44 -14.92
CA LYS A 93 -9.42 -10.70 -15.86
C LYS A 93 -8.64 -9.91 -16.90
N TYR A 94 -7.51 -9.32 -16.52
CA TYR A 94 -6.70 -8.46 -17.40
C TYR A 94 -5.56 -9.22 -18.10
N ASN A 95 -5.10 -10.32 -17.51
CA ASN A 95 -4.14 -11.24 -18.13
C ASN A 95 -4.23 -12.62 -17.42
N PRO A 96 -4.43 -13.73 -18.16
CA PRO A 96 -4.56 -15.06 -17.55
C PRO A 96 -3.28 -15.56 -16.85
N HIS A 97 -2.12 -14.97 -17.15
CA HIS A 97 -0.83 -15.28 -16.52
C HIS A 97 -0.54 -14.41 -15.28
N ASN A 98 -1.51 -13.62 -14.81
CA ASN A 98 -1.40 -12.95 -13.53
C ASN A 98 -1.47 -13.96 -12.39
N GLU A 99 -0.52 -13.89 -11.47
CA GLU A 99 -0.39 -14.82 -10.34
C GLU A 99 -0.18 -14.06 -9.04
N ILE A 100 -0.45 -14.73 -7.91
CA ILE A 100 -0.33 -14.12 -6.57
C ILE A 100 0.46 -15.02 -5.64
N ILE A 101 1.40 -14.41 -4.92
CA ILE A 101 2.12 -15.03 -3.81
C ILE A 101 1.45 -14.60 -2.51
N TRP A 102 1.10 -15.60 -1.72
CA TRP A 102 0.61 -15.43 -0.37
C TRP A 102 1.76 -15.57 0.62
N ILE A 103 1.91 -14.57 1.48
CA ILE A 103 2.87 -14.55 2.58
C ILE A 103 2.07 -14.53 3.87
N GLY A 104 2.46 -15.32 4.86
CA GLY A 104 1.78 -15.37 6.14
C GLY A 104 2.77 -15.43 7.28
N ASN A 105 2.34 -15.03 8.48
CA ASN A 105 3.10 -15.31 9.68
C ASN A 105 3.22 -16.83 9.93
N ASN A 106 4.24 -17.26 10.67
CA ASN A 106 4.37 -18.65 11.11
C ASN A 106 3.08 -19.13 11.80
N GLY A 107 2.66 -20.36 11.51
CA GLY A 107 1.44 -20.97 12.04
C GLY A 107 0.18 -20.73 11.21
N ILE A 108 0.25 -19.91 10.15
CA ILE A 108 -0.83 -19.78 9.17
C ILE A 108 -0.67 -20.87 8.10
N SER A 109 -1.71 -21.66 7.85
CA SER A 109 -1.73 -22.66 6.78
C SER A 109 -3.09 -22.72 6.09
N SER A 110 -3.12 -23.21 4.86
CA SER A 110 -4.35 -23.46 4.11
C SER A 110 -4.18 -24.67 3.21
N ASP A 111 -5.26 -25.44 3.05
CA ASP A 111 -5.30 -26.57 2.11
C ASP A 111 -5.61 -26.10 0.67
N LYS A 112 -6.01 -24.82 0.49
CA LYS A 112 -6.43 -24.26 -0.81
C LYS A 112 -5.36 -23.41 -1.48
N ILE A 113 -4.44 -22.81 -0.70
CA ILE A 113 -3.40 -21.92 -1.21
C ILE A 113 -2.06 -22.25 -0.57
N ASN A 114 -0.99 -22.12 -1.36
CA ASN A 114 0.36 -22.19 -0.82
C ASN A 114 0.74 -20.85 -0.18
N ILE A 115 1.23 -20.89 1.07
CA ILE A 115 1.59 -19.71 1.86
C ILE A 115 3.08 -19.80 2.22
N PHE A 116 3.84 -18.77 1.87
CA PHE A 116 5.22 -18.65 2.34
C PHE A 116 5.21 -18.08 3.76
N ASN A 117 5.42 -18.94 4.75
CA ASN A 117 5.46 -18.52 6.15
C ASN A 117 6.76 -17.79 6.49
N VAL A 118 6.64 -16.71 7.24
CA VAL A 118 7.76 -15.91 7.74
C VAL A 118 7.57 -15.60 9.22
N GLU A 119 8.67 -15.41 9.92
CA GLU A 119 8.65 -14.87 11.27
C GLU A 119 8.45 -13.36 11.22
N LYS A 120 7.52 -12.85 12.01
CA LYS A 120 7.28 -11.40 12.14
C LYS A 120 8.44 -10.71 12.85
N ASP A 121 8.63 -9.43 12.57
CA ASP A 121 9.65 -8.66 13.26
C ASP A 121 9.23 -8.41 14.73
N ILE A 122 10.21 -8.18 15.61
CA ILE A 122 9.97 -7.85 17.02
C ILE A 122 9.11 -6.57 17.10
N ASP A 123 8.05 -6.62 17.91
CA ASP A 123 7.06 -5.54 18.08
C ASP A 123 6.37 -5.09 16.77
N ASP A 124 6.39 -5.94 15.74
CA ASP A 124 5.66 -5.73 14.49
C ASP A 124 4.64 -6.87 14.28
N VAL A 125 3.74 -6.62 13.34
CA VAL A 125 2.61 -7.51 12.99
C VAL A 125 2.91 -8.26 11.69
N VAL A 126 3.92 -7.79 10.95
CA VAL A 126 4.45 -8.39 9.72
C VAL A 126 5.97 -8.56 9.77
N CYS A 127 6.50 -9.40 8.89
CA CYS A 127 7.90 -9.37 8.52
C CYS A 127 8.14 -8.28 7.47
N ARG A 128 9.02 -7.31 7.72
CA ARG A 128 9.33 -6.25 6.74
C ARG A 128 10.23 -6.71 5.60
N THR A 129 10.86 -7.87 5.74
CA THR A 129 11.79 -8.42 4.75
C THR A 129 11.46 -9.88 4.39
N PRO A 130 10.21 -10.18 3.96
CA PRO A 130 9.75 -11.56 3.81
C PRO A 130 10.54 -12.33 2.75
N LEU A 131 11.03 -11.64 1.73
CA LEU A 131 11.86 -12.24 0.67
C LEU A 131 13.18 -12.78 1.19
N THR A 132 13.81 -12.16 2.18
CA THR A 132 15.09 -12.63 2.73
C THR A 132 14.89 -13.53 3.94
N SER A 133 13.77 -13.39 4.64
CA SER A 133 13.42 -14.20 5.81
C SER A 133 12.90 -15.60 5.45
N ASN A 134 12.51 -15.85 4.19
CA ASN A 134 12.11 -17.18 3.71
C ASN A 134 12.94 -17.59 2.49
N ALA A 135 13.84 -18.56 2.67
CA ALA A 135 14.74 -19.04 1.62
C ALA A 135 14.01 -19.66 0.41
N ASN A 136 12.88 -20.32 0.64
CA ASN A 136 12.08 -20.90 -0.44
C ASN A 136 11.46 -19.81 -1.32
N LEU A 137 10.91 -18.77 -0.69
CA LEU A 137 10.39 -17.59 -1.39
C LEU A 137 11.51 -16.86 -2.14
N TYR A 138 12.67 -16.67 -1.49
CA TYR A 138 13.83 -16.07 -2.13
C TYR A 138 14.23 -16.81 -3.41
N ASN A 139 14.43 -18.12 -3.30
CA ASN A 139 14.85 -18.97 -4.40
C ASN A 139 13.82 -19.00 -5.53
N PHE A 140 12.53 -19.09 -5.19
CA PHE A 140 11.45 -19.00 -6.17
C PHE A 140 11.52 -17.70 -6.97
N ILE A 141 11.67 -16.55 -6.31
CA ILE A 141 11.73 -15.25 -6.98
C ILE A 141 12.99 -15.09 -7.84
N GLN A 142 14.13 -15.62 -7.41
CA GLN A 142 15.37 -15.54 -8.19
C GLN A 142 15.31 -16.30 -9.52
N GLN A 143 14.44 -17.32 -9.62
CA GLN A 143 14.25 -18.11 -10.83
C GLN A 143 13.32 -17.45 -11.85
N LEU A 144 12.58 -16.41 -11.44
CA LEU A 144 11.63 -15.75 -12.34
C LEU A 144 12.35 -14.87 -13.37
N PRO A 145 11.94 -14.93 -14.64
CA PRO A 145 12.44 -14.01 -15.65
C PRO A 145 11.95 -12.59 -15.33
N VAL A 146 12.89 -11.64 -15.24
CA VAL A 146 12.59 -10.22 -15.02
C VAL A 146 13.10 -9.42 -16.20
N GLU A 147 12.17 -8.95 -17.02
CA GLU A 147 12.50 -8.00 -18.09
C GLU A 147 13.09 -6.71 -17.53
N ASN A 148 14.05 -6.14 -18.26
CA ASN A 148 14.66 -4.85 -17.93
C ASN A 148 15.32 -4.81 -16.54
N LYS A 149 15.77 -5.94 -16.00
CA LYS A 149 16.43 -6.04 -14.68
C LYS A 149 17.55 -5.01 -14.51
N ASP A 150 18.47 -4.92 -15.47
CA ASP A 150 19.60 -3.98 -15.39
C ASP A 150 19.16 -2.51 -15.39
N TYR A 151 18.17 -2.16 -16.21
CA TYR A 151 17.60 -0.83 -16.22
C TYR A 151 16.93 -0.50 -14.87
N ASN A 152 16.17 -1.45 -14.31
CA ASN A 152 15.51 -1.30 -13.01
C ASN A 152 16.52 -1.11 -11.88
N ILE A 153 17.62 -1.88 -11.88
CA ILE A 153 18.74 -1.72 -10.92
C ILE A 153 19.35 -0.32 -11.03
N LYS A 154 19.73 0.11 -12.24
CA LYS A 154 20.29 1.46 -12.48
C LYS A 154 19.34 2.57 -12.03
N ARG A 155 18.04 2.42 -12.31
CA ARG A 155 17.00 3.35 -11.88
C ARG A 155 16.88 3.40 -10.35
N TYR A 156 16.93 2.24 -9.69
CA TYR A 156 16.89 2.14 -8.23
C TYR A 156 18.09 2.83 -7.59
N GLU A 157 19.31 2.57 -8.09
CA GLU A 157 20.53 3.20 -7.59
C GLU A 157 20.49 4.72 -7.74
N LYS A 158 20.06 5.23 -8.90
CA LYS A 158 19.88 6.68 -9.12
C LYS A 158 18.90 7.27 -8.11
N LYS A 159 17.79 6.57 -7.83
CA LYS A 159 16.80 6.98 -6.82
C LYS A 159 17.41 7.04 -5.42
N GLN A 160 18.20 6.03 -5.03
CA GLN A 160 18.87 6.01 -3.73
C GLN A 160 19.84 7.19 -3.56
N LYS A 161 20.60 7.53 -4.60
CA LYS A 161 21.48 8.71 -4.59
C LYS A 161 20.69 10.01 -4.39
N SER A 162 19.54 10.17 -5.05
CA SER A 162 18.71 11.38 -4.93
C SER A 162 17.99 11.54 -3.58
N LYS A 163 17.85 10.45 -2.80
CA LYS A 163 17.11 10.44 -1.52
C LYS A 163 17.71 11.40 -0.51
N LYS A 164 19.04 11.51 -0.43
CA LYS A 164 19.75 12.40 0.51
C LYS A 164 19.44 13.88 0.24
N ILE A 165 19.37 14.27 -1.03
CA ILE A 165 19.07 15.66 -1.43
C ILE A 165 17.62 16.01 -1.06
N ASN A 166 16.67 15.12 -1.37
CA ASN A 166 15.26 15.34 -1.07
C ASN A 166 14.97 15.40 0.44
N GLN A 167 15.72 14.67 1.26
CA GLN A 167 15.59 14.76 2.72
C GLN A 167 15.93 16.14 3.27
N ILE A 168 16.93 16.81 2.70
CA ILE A 168 17.32 18.18 3.10
C ILE A 168 16.22 19.17 2.71
N ILE A 169 15.75 19.11 1.46
CA ILE A 169 14.66 19.99 0.96
C ILE A 169 13.41 19.85 1.83
N ASN A 170 13.03 18.61 2.16
CA ASN A 170 11.84 18.32 2.97
C ASN A 170 11.90 18.89 4.40
N LYS A 171 13.11 19.06 4.97
CA LYS A 171 13.28 19.71 6.29
C LYS A 171 12.94 21.20 6.22
N PHE A 172 13.38 21.90 5.17
CA PHE A 172 13.12 23.33 5.00
C PHE A 172 11.63 23.64 4.76
N THR A 173 10.93 22.81 3.98
CA THR A 173 9.48 22.97 3.75
C THR A 173 8.66 22.77 5.02
N LYS A 174 9.03 21.80 5.89
CA LYS A 174 8.34 21.60 7.17
C LYS A 174 8.44 22.81 8.10
N PHE A 175 9.59 23.48 8.12
CA PHE A 175 9.80 24.66 8.99
C PHE A 175 8.86 25.83 8.63
N LYS A 176 8.55 26.03 7.34
CA LYS A 176 7.60 27.07 6.90
C LYS A 176 6.16 26.80 7.31
N LEU A 177 5.77 25.53 7.43
CA LEU A 177 4.40 25.11 7.75
C LEU A 177 4.10 25.18 9.26
N PHE A 178 5.10 25.01 10.12
CA PHE A 178 4.95 25.02 11.58
C PHE A 178 4.33 26.30 12.17
N ARG A 179 4.35 27.42 11.42
CA ARG A 179 3.78 28.71 11.85
C ARG A 179 2.31 28.92 11.45
N ARG A 180 1.70 27.97 10.74
CA ARG A 180 0.31 28.07 10.27
C ARG A 180 -0.62 27.30 11.20
N GLN A 181 -1.80 27.87 11.45
CA GLN A 181 -2.87 27.14 12.13
C GLN A 181 -3.30 25.93 11.27
N PRO A 182 -3.67 24.80 11.89
CA PRO A 182 -4.23 23.68 11.17
C PRO A 182 -5.56 24.05 10.50
N TYR A 183 -5.76 23.57 9.29
CA TYR A 183 -7.02 23.66 8.58
C TYR A 183 -8.04 22.68 9.15
N LEU A 184 -9.24 23.19 9.40
CA LEU A 184 -10.40 22.42 9.85
C LEU A 184 -11.35 22.23 8.67
N HIS A 185 -11.56 20.98 8.28
CA HIS A 185 -12.55 20.65 7.25
C HIS A 185 -13.95 20.60 7.87
N GLU A 186 -14.96 21.10 7.14
CA GLU A 186 -16.36 21.08 7.57
C GLU A 186 -16.88 19.67 7.92
N LYS A 187 -16.40 18.66 7.19
CA LYS A 187 -16.69 17.25 7.49
C LYS A 187 -15.51 16.65 8.26
N SER A 188 -15.68 16.50 9.57
CA SER A 188 -14.74 15.79 10.44
C SER A 188 -15.41 14.69 11.25
N PHE A 189 -14.62 13.72 11.71
CA PHE A 189 -15.06 12.70 12.65
C PHE A 189 -13.90 12.30 13.55
N TYR A 190 -14.18 12.02 14.82
CA TYR A 190 -13.23 11.43 15.73
C TYR A 190 -13.21 9.92 15.57
N TRP A 191 -12.08 9.35 15.18
CA TRP A 191 -11.86 7.90 15.26
C TRP A 191 -10.68 7.61 16.18
N GLU A 192 -10.90 6.72 17.15
CA GLU A 192 -9.80 6.13 17.90
C GLU A 192 -8.99 5.28 16.93
N ASP A 193 -7.65 5.39 17.02
CA ASP A 193 -6.75 4.65 16.16
C ASP A 193 -7.07 3.15 16.22
N LYS A 194 -7.21 2.53 15.05
CA LYS A 194 -7.08 1.08 14.90
C LYS A 194 -5.62 0.71 14.92
#